data_AF-A0A6A6F422-F1
#
_entry.id   AF-A0A6A6F422-F1
#
_cell.length_a   1.000
_cell.length_b   1.000
_cell.length_c   1.000
_cell.angle_alpha   90.00
_cell.angle_beta   90.00
_cell.angle_gamma   90.00
#
_symmetry.space_group_name_H-M   'P 1'
#
loop_
_entity.id
_entity.type
_entity.pdbx_description
1 polymer ?
#
loop_
_entity_poly.entity_id
_entity_poly.type
_entity_poly.pdbx_seq_one_letter_code
_entity_poly.pdbx_strand_id
1 'polypeptide(L)'
;MAPRASYKPYASQIQHFCTENNITSPFDMNATLFNQVYDIAQLHRPASNKQMANFFKYLRTTLPNDTSVENKAKAEAKLIEESLAQSSPHIPAPVMAGPASAPTSVVPDENMDREMSEPHDLADYEALLEHQRVQLDSSREHLVEREAKLEQRARAVELQEAELGVQTSAQKEALLKQVAHWKQEYEHSKTAYQQQVNNYAQKFADLTDSNVGLAQEIAELNETIAKLTADKEKLAVKYANISKDKDDIAEKNAGLMEAQAISKHQVKFLEVNRARESDELHRQHSTVMARAYDAKRQLQQSLEQLQSAIVLPASFIPVAVRDHAQRLRATGSEEAKLKFKHTCVRAAMKVDRVALKGMLLRVQAGVDKGVVFQSLTEVHGMTHLLRQGLPTLGEQEEKEEEKEQDEEEQSE
;
A
#
# COMPACT_ATOMS: atom_id res chain seq x y z
N MET A 1 0.65 -37.86 50.25
CA MET A 1 1.76 -37.08 49.65
C MET A 1 1.14 -36.00 48.78
N ALA A 2 1.30 -34.73 49.15
CA ALA A 2 0.76 -33.60 48.40
C ALA A 2 1.57 -33.35 47.12
N PRO A 3 0.96 -32.83 46.03
CA PRO A 3 1.64 -32.66 44.75
C PRO A 3 2.75 -31.63 44.90
N ARG A 4 3.95 -31.97 44.38
CA ARG A 4 5.03 -31.01 44.20
C ARG A 4 4.53 -29.96 43.20
N ALA A 5 4.17 -28.78 43.70
CA ALA A 5 3.82 -27.65 42.85
C ALA A 5 5.02 -27.34 41.94
N SER A 6 4.90 -27.75 40.68
CA SER A 6 5.84 -27.39 39.64
C SER A 6 5.57 -25.94 39.28
N TYR A 7 6.53 -25.05 39.53
CA TYR A 7 6.42 -23.61 39.21
C TYR A 7 6.56 -23.30 37.71
N LYS A 8 6.82 -24.32 36.86
CA LYS A 8 6.94 -24.17 35.41
C LYS A 8 5.76 -23.47 34.70
N PRO A 9 4.48 -23.71 35.04
CA PRO A 9 3.36 -23.08 34.35
C PRO A 9 3.29 -21.56 34.55
N TYR A 10 3.91 -21.04 35.63
CA TYR A 10 3.79 -19.65 36.03
C TYR A 10 5.04 -18.82 35.71
N ALA A 11 6.06 -19.43 35.10
CA ALA A 11 7.33 -18.76 34.80
C ALA A 11 7.14 -17.51 33.92
N SER A 12 6.22 -17.57 32.95
CA SER A 12 5.92 -16.45 32.05
C SER A 12 5.28 -15.27 32.78
N GLN A 13 4.40 -15.53 33.75
CA GLN A 13 3.73 -14.49 34.54
C GLN A 13 4.68 -13.84 35.53
N ILE A 14 5.57 -14.63 36.14
CA ILE A 14 6.63 -14.13 37.01
C ILE A 14 7.59 -13.24 36.22
N GLN A 15 7.97 -13.65 35.00
CA GLN A 15 8.85 -12.86 34.14
C GLN A 15 8.19 -11.55 33.66
N HIS A 16 6.90 -11.59 33.33
CA HIS A 16 6.11 -10.41 33.01
C HIS A 16 6.10 -9.42 34.17
N PHE A 17 5.81 -9.89 35.39
CA PHE A 17 5.81 -9.06 36.59
C PHE A 17 7.19 -8.43 36.86
N CYS A 18 8.28 -9.18 36.70
CA CYS A 18 9.63 -8.64 36.83
C CYS A 18 9.88 -7.51 35.83
N THR A 19 9.42 -7.68 34.59
CA THR A 19 9.62 -6.69 33.52
C THR A 19 8.78 -5.43 33.77
N GLU A 20 7.52 -5.58 34.20
CA GLU A 20 6.65 -4.46 34.55
C GLU A 20 7.18 -3.62 35.72
N ASN A 21 7.89 -4.25 36.67
CA ASN A 21 8.40 -3.58 37.86
C ASN A 21 9.89 -3.19 37.75
N ASN A 22 10.49 -3.27 36.56
CA ASN A 22 11.92 -3.02 36.31
C ASN A 22 12.85 -3.82 37.24
N ILE A 23 12.45 -5.03 37.62
CA ILE A 23 13.24 -5.92 38.48
C ILE A 23 14.22 -6.67 37.57
N THR A 24 15.47 -6.22 37.57
CA THR A 24 16.56 -6.78 36.73
C THR A 24 16.88 -8.23 37.04
N SER A 25 16.65 -8.69 38.27
CA SER A 25 16.88 -10.06 38.71
C SER A 25 15.74 -10.55 39.62
N PRO A 26 15.19 -11.77 39.42
CA PRO A 26 14.19 -12.34 40.33
C PRO A 26 14.64 -12.42 41.81
N PHE A 27 15.94 -12.28 42.07
CA PHE A 27 16.53 -12.27 43.40
C PHE A 27 16.63 -10.88 44.03
N ASP A 28 16.32 -9.80 43.30
CA ASP A 28 16.18 -8.44 43.84
C ASP A 28 14.78 -8.19 44.45
N MET A 29 13.90 -9.19 44.43
CA MET A 29 12.60 -9.12 45.09
C MET A 29 12.78 -9.10 46.61
N ASN A 30 12.39 -8.01 47.25
CA ASN A 30 12.20 -8.01 48.71
C ASN A 30 11.02 -8.94 49.09
N ALA A 31 10.93 -9.32 50.36
CA ALA A 31 9.89 -10.24 50.85
C ALA A 31 8.45 -9.77 50.53
N THR A 32 8.23 -8.46 50.40
CA THR A 32 6.95 -7.85 50.05
C THR A 32 6.59 -8.07 48.59
N LEU A 33 7.54 -7.86 47.66
CA LEU A 33 7.38 -8.11 46.23
C LEU A 33 7.24 -9.61 45.94
N PHE A 34 7.93 -10.45 46.71
CA PHE A 34 7.80 -11.90 46.63
C PHE A 34 6.37 -12.37 46.95
N ASN A 35 5.77 -11.84 48.02
CA ASN A 35 4.40 -12.19 48.40
C ASN A 35 3.39 -11.72 47.34
N GLN A 36 3.63 -10.57 46.69
CA GLN A 36 2.80 -10.10 45.59
C GLN A 36 2.88 -11.02 44.36
N VAL A 37 4.06 -11.50 43.99
CA VAL A 37 4.24 -12.50 42.92
C VAL A 37 3.59 -13.83 43.29
N TYR A 38 3.67 -14.23 44.57
CA TYR A 38 3.06 -15.44 45.09
C TYR A 38 1.52 -15.39 45.06
N ASP A 39 0.95 -14.22 45.37
CA ASP A 39 -0.48 -13.95 45.28
C ASP A 39 -0.97 -13.94 43.81
N ILE A 40 -0.17 -13.39 42.88
CA ILE A 40 -0.46 -13.42 41.44
C ILE A 40 -0.50 -14.85 40.89
N ALA A 41 0.31 -15.76 41.45
CA ALA A 41 0.28 -17.18 41.13
C ALA A 41 -0.94 -17.94 41.71
N GLN A 42 -1.89 -17.24 42.35
CA GLN A 42 -3.12 -17.76 42.96
C GLN A 42 -2.91 -18.89 44.00
N LEU A 43 -1.77 -18.90 44.67
CA LEU A 43 -1.49 -19.83 45.75
C LEU A 43 -2.03 -19.22 47.06
N HIS A 44 -3.32 -19.39 47.32
CA HIS A 44 -4.12 -18.78 48.41
C HIS A 44 -3.70 -19.10 49.88
N ARG A 45 -2.41 -19.16 50.21
CA ARG A 45 -1.88 -19.16 51.59
C ARG A 45 -0.52 -18.45 51.63
N PRO A 46 -0.17 -17.74 52.73
CA PRO A 46 1.18 -17.23 52.90
C PRO A 46 2.19 -18.38 52.79
N ALA A 47 3.18 -18.23 51.92
CA ALA A 47 4.16 -19.28 51.64
C ALA A 47 4.89 -19.67 52.93
N SER A 48 4.84 -20.95 53.31
CA SER A 48 5.67 -21.41 54.44
C SER A 48 7.15 -21.19 54.13
N ASN A 49 7.98 -20.97 55.16
CA ASN A 49 9.43 -20.80 55.02
C ASN A 49 10.08 -21.90 54.16
N LYS A 50 9.53 -23.12 54.20
CA LYS A 50 9.97 -24.27 53.41
C LYS A 50 9.60 -24.17 51.92
N GLN A 51 8.47 -23.55 51.58
CA GLN A 51 8.05 -23.30 50.20
C GLN A 51 8.87 -22.17 49.57
N MET A 52 9.14 -21.09 50.31
CA MET A 52 10.06 -20.03 49.86
C MET A 52 11.46 -20.60 49.60
N ALA A 53 12.00 -21.39 50.53
CA ALA A 53 13.30 -22.02 50.37
C ALA A 53 13.38 -22.94 49.13
N ASN A 54 12.33 -23.69 48.83
CA ASN A 54 12.26 -24.54 47.64
C ASN A 54 12.13 -23.73 46.33
N PHE A 55 11.44 -22.58 46.36
CA PHE A 55 11.35 -21.68 45.21
C PHE A 55 12.69 -21.02 44.89
N PHE A 56 13.39 -20.49 45.90
CA PHE A 56 14.74 -19.96 45.71
C PHE A 56 15.73 -21.04 45.28
N LYS A 57 15.59 -22.27 45.79
CA LYS A 57 16.38 -23.41 45.31
C LYS A 57 16.10 -23.74 43.85
N TYR A 58 14.85 -23.67 43.40
CA TYR A 58 14.48 -23.84 41.99
C TYR A 58 15.12 -22.76 41.13
N LEU A 59 14.95 -21.48 41.46
CA LEU A 59 15.56 -20.36 40.75
C LEU A 59 17.08 -20.49 40.65
N ARG A 60 17.75 -20.92 41.73
CA ARG A 60 19.20 -21.16 41.79
C ARG A 60 19.67 -22.31 40.90
N THR A 61 18.80 -23.29 40.62
CA THR A 61 19.12 -24.42 39.72
C THR A 61 18.77 -24.17 38.26
N THR A 62 17.84 -23.24 37.97
CA THR A 62 17.37 -22.97 36.61
C THR A 62 17.96 -21.71 35.96
N LEU A 63 18.56 -20.80 36.74
CA LEU A 63 19.18 -19.57 36.21
C LEU A 63 20.70 -19.61 36.46
N PRO A 64 21.56 -19.39 35.44
CA PRO A 64 23.01 -19.56 35.57
C PRO A 64 23.65 -18.53 36.52
N ASN A 65 24.68 -18.99 37.22
CA ASN A 65 25.35 -18.38 38.36
C ASN A 65 25.83 -16.93 38.16
N ASP A 66 25.51 -16.08 39.12
CA ASP A 66 26.26 -14.85 39.40
C ASP A 66 26.79 -14.92 40.84
N THR A 67 28.11 -15.03 40.99
CA THR A 67 28.81 -15.30 42.27
C THR A 67 28.74 -14.13 43.24
N SER A 68 28.35 -12.94 42.76
CA SER A 68 28.04 -11.75 43.57
C SER A 68 26.87 -12.00 44.56
N VAL A 69 25.97 -12.93 44.24
CA VAL A 69 24.73 -13.20 44.99
C VAL A 69 24.95 -14.03 46.26
N GLU A 70 26.01 -14.86 46.32
CA GLU A 70 26.22 -15.76 47.46
C GLU A 70 26.64 -15.00 48.74
N ASN A 71 27.37 -13.89 48.58
CA ASN A 71 27.82 -13.08 49.71
C ASN A 71 26.69 -12.18 50.25
N LYS A 72 25.78 -11.73 49.38
CA LYS A 72 24.66 -10.85 49.77
C LYS A 72 23.56 -11.62 50.52
N ALA A 73 23.25 -12.86 50.08
CA ALA A 73 22.29 -13.73 50.75
C ALA A 73 22.76 -14.18 52.15
N LYS A 74 24.07 -14.39 52.36
CA LYS A 74 24.64 -14.67 53.69
C LYS A 74 24.56 -13.47 54.63
N ALA A 75 24.65 -12.25 54.11
CA ALA A 75 24.55 -11.03 54.90
C ALA A 75 23.10 -10.75 55.36
N GLU A 76 22.11 -10.93 54.49
CA GLU A 76 20.69 -10.69 54.84
C GLU A 76 20.13 -11.76 55.78
N ALA A 77 20.52 -13.03 55.64
CA ALA A 77 20.13 -14.08 56.58
C ALA A 77 20.58 -13.77 58.03
N LYS A 78 21.75 -13.14 58.18
CA LYS A 78 22.31 -12.75 59.48
C LYS A 78 21.57 -11.57 60.11
N LEU A 79 21.10 -10.62 59.29
CA LEU A 79 20.34 -9.45 59.70
C LEU A 79 18.93 -9.81 60.21
N ILE A 80 18.33 -10.85 59.65
CA ILE A 80 17.05 -11.40 60.10
C ILE A 80 17.21 -12.14 61.44
N GLU A 81 18.32 -12.86 61.62
CA GLU A 81 18.63 -13.57 62.87
C GLU A 81 18.90 -12.58 64.03
N GLU A 82 19.59 -11.46 63.77
CA GLU A 82 19.80 -10.38 64.74
C GLU A 82 18.51 -9.62 65.09
N SER A 83 17.59 -9.45 64.14
CA SER A 83 16.30 -8.79 64.38
C SER A 83 15.35 -9.62 65.25
N LEU A 84 15.46 -10.95 65.20
CA LEU A 84 14.67 -11.87 66.03
C LEU A 84 15.19 -12.00 67.47
N ALA A 85 16.48 -11.72 67.71
CA ALA A 85 17.06 -11.70 69.06
C ALA A 85 16.63 -10.46 69.87
N GLN A 86 16.11 -9.41 69.22
CA GLN A 86 15.73 -8.14 69.86
C GLN A 86 14.24 -8.05 70.26
N SER A 87 13.39 -9.00 69.84
CA SER A 87 11.97 -9.02 70.23
C SER A 87 11.70 -10.08 71.32
N SER A 88 12.05 -9.77 72.57
CA SER A 88 11.58 -10.53 73.74
C SER A 88 11.09 -9.55 74.81
N PRO A 89 9.77 -9.36 74.98
CA PRO A 89 9.26 -8.54 76.07
C PRO A 89 9.22 -9.37 77.37
N HIS A 90 10.11 -9.03 78.27
CA HIS A 90 10.09 -9.43 79.67
C HIS A 90 8.89 -8.75 80.35
N ILE A 91 7.84 -9.52 80.67
CA ILE A 91 6.69 -9.05 81.46
C ILE A 91 7.10 -9.13 82.94
N PRO A 92 7.17 -8.02 83.70
CA PRO A 92 7.26 -8.09 85.15
C PRO A 92 5.85 -8.26 85.73
N ALA A 93 5.68 -9.27 86.57
CA ALA A 93 4.45 -9.52 87.33
C ALA A 93 4.21 -8.40 88.38
N PRO A 94 2.95 -7.99 88.61
CA PRO A 94 2.63 -7.04 89.67
C PRO A 94 2.54 -7.80 91.02
N VAL A 95 3.44 -7.49 91.95
CA VAL A 95 3.31 -7.93 93.35
C VAL A 95 2.37 -6.95 94.06
N MET A 96 1.15 -7.43 94.30
CA MET A 96 0.14 -6.77 95.11
C MET A 96 0.64 -6.57 96.54
N ALA A 97 0.58 -5.33 97.01
CA ALA A 97 0.70 -4.96 98.41
C ALA A 97 -0.51 -5.51 99.19
N GLY A 98 -0.25 -6.39 100.16
CA GLY A 98 -1.22 -6.83 101.17
C GLY A 98 -1.14 -5.93 102.42
N PRO A 99 -2.27 -5.53 103.02
CA PRO A 99 -2.31 -4.55 104.10
C PRO A 99 -1.90 -5.12 105.47
N ALA A 100 -1.45 -4.18 106.31
CA ALA A 100 -1.01 -4.32 107.68
C ALA A 100 -1.98 -5.11 108.58
N SER A 101 -1.44 -6.08 109.31
CA SER A 101 -2.10 -6.68 110.49
C SER A 101 -1.73 -5.86 111.72
N ALA A 102 -2.73 -5.21 112.32
CA ALA A 102 -2.64 -4.58 113.62
C ALA A 102 -2.52 -5.65 114.75
N PRO A 103 -1.80 -5.38 115.84
CA PRO A 103 -1.68 -6.31 116.96
C PRO A 103 -2.97 -6.31 117.79
N THR A 104 -3.49 -7.52 118.02
CA THR A 104 -4.63 -7.80 118.89
C THR A 104 -4.27 -7.51 120.34
N SER A 105 -5.00 -6.56 120.92
CA SER A 105 -5.11 -6.31 122.35
C SER A 105 -5.58 -7.58 123.07
N VAL A 106 -4.76 -8.11 123.97
CA VAL A 106 -5.19 -9.09 124.97
C VAL A 106 -5.09 -8.39 126.32
N VAL A 107 -6.26 -8.09 126.86
CA VAL A 107 -6.51 -7.58 128.21
C VAL A 107 -6.09 -8.66 129.22
N PRO A 108 -5.42 -8.28 130.33
CA PRO A 108 -5.04 -9.21 131.39
C PRO A 108 -6.25 -9.63 132.23
N ASP A 109 -6.38 -10.93 132.45
CA ASP A 109 -7.41 -11.55 133.29
C ASP A 109 -7.05 -11.41 134.78
N GLU A 110 -7.98 -10.87 135.54
CA GLU A 110 -7.90 -10.60 136.96
C GLU A 110 -8.09 -11.90 137.74
N ASN A 111 -7.04 -12.44 138.37
CA ASN A 111 -7.20 -13.43 139.44
C ASN A 111 -6.71 -12.82 140.76
N MET A 112 -7.71 -12.47 141.55
CA MET A 112 -7.66 -12.00 142.93
C MET A 112 -7.43 -13.17 143.86
N ASP A 113 -6.21 -13.35 144.36
CA ASP A 113 -5.95 -14.08 145.61
C ASP A 113 -5.31 -13.11 146.61
N ARG A 114 -6.19 -12.62 147.49
CA ARG A 114 -5.93 -11.61 148.52
C ARG A 114 -5.91 -12.31 149.88
N GLU A 115 -4.78 -12.86 150.27
CA GLU A 115 -4.56 -13.37 151.63
C GLU A 115 -4.10 -12.24 152.56
N MET A 116 -5.05 -11.83 153.42
CA MET A 116 -4.94 -11.48 154.84
C MET A 116 -3.53 -11.16 155.37
N SER A 117 -3.21 -9.88 155.60
CA SER A 117 -3.27 -9.27 156.95
C SER A 117 -2.08 -9.62 157.86
N GLU A 118 -1.05 -8.77 157.84
CA GLU A 118 -0.21 -8.51 159.02
C GLU A 118 -0.01 -6.98 159.19
N PRO A 119 -0.03 -6.44 160.42
CA PRO A 119 -0.08 -5.01 160.67
C PRO A 119 1.34 -4.46 160.88
N HIS A 120 1.93 -3.87 159.85
CA HIS A 120 3.17 -3.10 160.01
C HIS A 120 3.08 -1.74 159.31
N ASP A 121 3.32 -0.72 160.14
CA ASP A 121 3.79 0.63 159.85
C ASP A 121 2.98 1.51 158.86
N LEU A 122 2.20 2.43 159.43
CA LEU A 122 1.46 3.51 158.76
C LEU A 122 2.33 4.45 157.89
N ALA A 123 3.66 4.35 157.96
CA ALA A 123 4.58 5.08 157.08
C ALA A 123 4.73 4.43 155.69
N ASP A 124 4.56 3.12 155.57
CA ASP A 124 4.75 2.39 154.30
C ASP A 124 3.53 2.50 153.37
N TYR A 125 2.32 2.72 153.92
CA TYR A 125 1.11 2.96 153.12
C TYR A 125 1.08 4.34 152.46
N GLU A 126 1.63 5.35 153.12
CA GLU A 126 1.76 6.70 152.58
C GLU A 126 2.82 6.73 151.47
N ALA A 127 3.93 6.00 151.65
CA ALA A 127 4.93 5.79 150.60
C ALA A 127 4.38 5.02 149.39
N LEU A 128 3.52 4.01 149.60
CA LEU A 128 2.88 3.25 148.51
C LEU A 128 1.86 4.09 147.74
N LEU A 129 1.07 4.91 148.42
CA LEU A 129 0.12 5.84 147.80
C LEU A 129 0.83 6.96 147.03
N GLU A 130 1.94 7.47 147.56
CA GLU A 130 2.76 8.47 146.85
C GLU A 130 3.46 7.85 145.64
N HIS A 131 3.95 6.61 145.75
CA HIS A 131 4.47 5.86 144.60
C HIS A 131 3.39 5.62 143.54
N GLN A 132 2.16 5.27 143.92
CA GLN A 132 1.04 5.15 142.98
C GLN A 132 0.66 6.49 142.33
N ARG A 133 0.68 7.60 143.07
CA ARG A 133 0.45 8.94 142.53
C ARG A 133 1.51 9.33 141.51
N VAL A 134 2.79 9.14 141.84
CA VAL A 134 3.91 9.38 140.92
C VAL A 134 3.82 8.47 139.69
N GLN A 135 3.40 7.21 139.85
CA GLN A 135 3.16 6.32 138.72
C GLN A 135 1.98 6.77 137.85
N LEU A 136 0.89 7.27 138.45
CA LEU A 136 -0.25 7.81 137.72
C LEU A 136 0.09 9.11 137.00
N ASP A 137 0.85 9.99 137.62
CA ASP A 137 1.30 11.25 137.02
C ASP A 137 2.29 10.99 135.88
N SER A 138 3.26 10.07 136.07
CA SER A 138 4.16 9.62 134.99
C SER A 138 3.38 8.95 133.85
N SER A 139 2.38 8.12 134.16
CA SER A 139 1.51 7.51 133.13
C SER A 139 0.70 8.55 132.39
N ARG A 140 0.21 9.59 133.08
CA ARG A 140 -0.53 10.71 132.48
C ARG A 140 0.37 11.55 131.58
N GLU A 141 1.59 11.84 132.00
CA GLU A 141 2.59 12.53 131.17
C GLU A 141 2.94 11.72 129.92
N HIS A 142 3.15 10.41 130.05
CA HIS A 142 3.36 9.52 128.91
C HIS A 142 2.15 9.45 127.97
N LEU A 143 0.92 9.50 128.49
CA LEU A 143 -0.29 9.57 127.68
C LEU A 143 -0.39 10.89 126.91
N VAL A 144 -0.12 12.03 127.56
CA VAL A 144 -0.10 13.34 126.91
C VAL A 144 0.99 13.40 125.83
N GLU A 145 2.18 12.86 126.11
CA GLU A 145 3.26 12.77 125.11
C GLU A 145 2.88 11.85 123.94
N ARG A 146 2.20 10.73 124.23
CA ARG A 146 1.69 9.81 123.21
C ARG A 146 0.57 10.45 122.38
N GLU A 147 -0.35 11.19 122.98
CA GLU A 147 -1.40 11.95 122.31
C GLU A 147 -0.79 13.02 121.39
N ALA A 148 0.18 13.81 121.88
CA ALA A 148 0.88 14.80 121.06
C ALA A 148 1.62 14.16 119.87
N LYS A 149 2.26 12.99 120.08
CA LYS A 149 2.89 12.21 119.00
C LYS A 149 1.87 11.67 118.00
N LEU A 150 0.70 11.22 118.46
CA LEU A 150 -0.39 10.75 117.59
C LEU A 150 -1.00 11.90 116.79
N GLU A 151 -1.20 13.07 117.41
CA GLU A 151 -1.70 14.26 116.74
C GLU A 151 -0.71 14.77 115.68
N GLN A 152 0.59 14.76 115.98
CA GLN A 152 1.63 15.08 114.99
C GLN A 152 1.63 14.10 113.82
N ARG A 153 1.47 12.79 114.10
CA ARG A 153 1.35 11.77 113.05
C ARG A 153 0.08 11.93 112.22
N ALA A 154 -1.04 12.25 112.84
CA ALA A 154 -2.31 12.51 112.14
C ALA A 154 -2.17 13.70 111.18
N ARG A 155 -1.59 14.82 111.64
CA ARG A 155 -1.30 15.98 110.77
C ARG A 155 -0.34 15.65 109.62
N ALA A 156 0.67 14.80 109.87
CA ALA A 156 1.60 14.37 108.83
C ALA A 156 0.90 13.50 107.76
N VAL A 157 -0.01 12.62 108.17
CA VAL A 157 -0.82 11.79 107.25
C VAL A 157 -1.78 12.66 106.45
N GLU A 158 -2.50 13.59 107.07
CA GLU A 158 -3.40 14.51 106.35
C GLU A 158 -2.67 15.33 105.29
N LEU A 159 -1.46 15.81 105.59
CA LEU A 159 -0.64 16.56 104.64
C LEU A 159 -0.15 15.66 103.50
N GLN A 160 0.27 14.43 103.80
CA GLN A 160 0.66 13.45 102.79
C GLN A 160 -0.52 13.05 101.88
N GLU A 161 -1.72 12.86 102.44
CA GLU A 161 -2.94 12.58 101.68
C GLU A 161 -3.32 13.75 100.77
N ALA A 162 -3.18 15.00 101.26
CA ALA A 162 -3.38 16.19 100.45
C ALA A 162 -2.36 16.29 99.30
N GLU A 163 -1.08 16.02 99.56
CA GLU A 163 -0.02 16.01 98.53
C GLU A 163 -0.28 14.93 97.46
N LEU A 164 -0.65 13.71 97.87
CA LEU A 164 -1.03 12.63 96.94
C LEU A 164 -2.27 12.99 96.12
N GLY A 165 -3.26 13.65 96.72
CA GLY A 165 -4.43 14.17 96.02
C GLY A 165 -4.08 15.19 94.94
N VAL A 166 -3.18 16.14 95.25
CA VAL A 166 -2.69 17.13 94.28
C VAL A 166 -1.89 16.43 93.17
N GLN A 167 -0.97 15.52 93.51
CA GLN A 167 -0.16 14.79 92.51
C GLN A 167 -1.03 13.95 91.55
N THR A 168 -2.00 13.21 92.07
CA THR A 168 -2.91 12.39 91.25
C THR A 168 -3.80 13.26 90.36
N SER A 169 -4.28 14.40 90.85
CA SER A 169 -5.04 15.35 90.04
C SER A 169 -4.20 15.97 88.92
N ALA A 170 -2.95 16.36 89.22
CA ALA A 170 -2.01 16.90 88.24
C ALA A 170 -1.63 15.86 87.17
N GLN A 171 -1.41 14.61 87.57
CA GLN A 171 -1.13 13.51 86.65
C GLN A 171 -2.33 13.22 85.73
N LYS A 172 -3.55 13.23 86.27
CA LYS A 172 -4.78 13.08 85.47
C LYS A 172 -4.92 14.22 84.46
N GLU A 173 -4.67 15.46 84.87
CA GLU A 173 -4.72 16.61 83.97
C GLU A 173 -3.66 16.53 82.86
N ALA A 174 -2.44 16.10 83.19
CA ALA A 174 -1.38 15.89 82.21
C ALA A 174 -1.74 14.81 81.18
N LEU A 175 -2.30 13.68 81.62
CA LEU A 175 -2.79 12.62 80.72
C LEU A 175 -3.93 13.11 79.83
N LEU A 176 -4.88 13.89 80.37
CA LEU A 176 -5.96 14.47 79.58
C LEU A 176 -5.43 15.42 78.50
N LYS A 177 -4.41 16.23 78.80
CA LYS A 177 -3.74 17.09 77.82
C LYS A 177 -3.05 16.27 76.72
N GLN A 178 -2.36 15.17 77.08
CA GLN A 178 -1.74 14.28 76.10
C GLN A 178 -2.76 13.60 75.18
N VAL A 179 -3.87 13.09 75.75
CA VAL A 179 -4.94 12.48 74.96
C VAL A 179 -5.59 13.49 74.02
N ALA A 180 -5.81 14.73 74.48
CA ALA A 180 -6.33 15.80 73.63
C ALA A 180 -5.38 16.13 72.47
N HIS A 181 -4.07 16.20 72.74
CA HIS A 181 -3.04 16.40 71.73
C HIS A 181 -3.03 15.29 70.67
N TRP A 182 -2.96 14.02 71.08
CA TRP A 182 -2.98 12.89 70.15
C TRP A 182 -4.28 12.80 69.34
N LYS A 183 -5.42 13.16 69.94
CA LYS A 183 -6.69 13.24 69.21
C LYS A 183 -6.64 14.30 68.13
N GLN A 184 -6.05 15.47 68.42
CA GLN A 184 -5.86 16.52 67.43
C GLN A 184 -4.93 16.05 66.31
N GLU A 185 -3.77 15.49 66.62
CA GLU A 185 -2.83 14.96 65.63
C GLU A 185 -3.46 13.87 64.75
N TYR A 186 -4.25 12.98 65.34
CA TYR A 186 -4.98 11.95 64.62
C TYR A 186 -5.96 12.55 63.60
N GLU A 187 -6.76 13.54 63.97
CA GLU A 187 -7.70 14.18 63.03
C GLU A 187 -6.96 14.98 61.94
N HIS A 188 -5.83 15.62 62.26
CA HIS A 188 -4.99 16.28 61.25
C HIS A 188 -4.39 15.27 60.26
N SER A 189 -3.87 14.15 60.77
CA SER A 189 -3.33 13.07 59.95
C SER A 189 -4.42 12.44 59.06
N LYS A 190 -5.59 12.14 59.64
CA LYS A 190 -6.74 11.59 58.92
C LYS A 190 -7.23 12.50 57.81
N THR A 191 -7.36 13.81 58.06
CA THR A 191 -7.76 14.78 57.02
C THR A 191 -6.72 14.91 55.92
N ALA A 192 -5.42 14.91 56.25
CA ALA A 192 -4.35 14.89 55.27
C ALA A 192 -4.37 13.63 54.39
N TYR A 193 -4.59 12.45 54.99
CA TYR A 193 -4.75 11.20 54.24
C TYR A 193 -5.97 11.22 53.32
N GLN A 194 -7.12 11.73 53.79
CA GLN A 194 -8.31 11.87 52.98
C GLN A 194 -8.08 12.79 51.77
N GLN A 195 -7.36 13.90 51.96
CA GLN A 195 -6.98 14.80 50.87
C GLN A 195 -6.07 14.09 49.85
N GLN A 196 -5.10 13.30 50.30
CA GLN A 196 -4.24 12.52 49.41
C GLN A 196 -5.03 11.49 48.61
N VAL A 197 -5.92 10.73 49.26
CA VAL A 197 -6.78 9.75 48.59
C VAL A 197 -7.63 10.40 47.53
N ASN A 198 -8.24 11.56 47.81
CA ASN A 198 -9.03 12.30 46.84
C ASN A 198 -8.17 12.80 45.65
N ASN A 199 -6.97 13.29 45.92
CA ASN A 199 -6.03 13.72 44.87
C ASN A 199 -5.64 12.56 43.94
N TYR A 200 -5.32 11.39 44.51
CA TYR A 200 -5.00 10.20 43.72
C TYR A 200 -6.20 9.68 42.94
N ALA A 201 -7.40 9.69 43.53
CA ALA A 201 -8.62 9.31 42.84
C ALA A 201 -8.89 10.22 41.62
N GLN A 202 -8.69 11.53 41.76
CA GLN A 202 -8.84 12.47 40.65
C GLN A 202 -7.80 12.23 39.56
N LYS A 203 -6.51 12.10 39.91
CA LYS A 203 -5.45 11.79 38.93
C LYS A 203 -5.71 10.46 38.20
N PHE A 204 -6.24 9.47 38.90
CA PHE A 204 -6.59 8.20 38.30
C PHE A 204 -7.73 8.33 37.28
N ALA A 205 -8.76 9.14 37.61
CA ALA A 205 -9.83 9.45 36.67
C ALA A 205 -9.29 10.19 35.43
N ASP A 206 -8.47 11.23 35.63
CA ASP A 206 -7.86 12.00 34.53
C ASP A 206 -7.00 11.10 33.60
N LEU A 207 -6.19 10.21 34.19
CA LEU A 207 -5.40 9.22 33.42
C LEU A 207 -6.28 8.21 32.68
N THR A 208 -7.40 7.80 33.28
CA THR A 208 -8.35 6.90 32.65
C THR A 208 -8.98 7.55 31.44
N ASP A 209 -9.45 8.79 31.56
CA ASP A 209 -10.03 9.55 30.45
C ASP A 209 -8.99 9.81 29.34
N SER A 210 -7.75 10.16 29.71
CA SER A 210 -6.65 10.30 28.76
C SER A 210 -6.36 9.00 28.01
N ASN A 211 -6.38 7.85 28.69
CA ASN A 211 -6.16 6.55 28.06
C ASN A 211 -7.29 6.18 27.09
N VAL A 212 -8.54 6.53 27.42
CA VAL A 212 -9.68 6.36 26.50
C VAL A 212 -9.50 7.23 25.26
N GLY A 213 -9.08 8.49 25.42
CA GLY A 213 -8.78 9.38 24.28
C GLY A 213 -7.69 8.83 23.37
N LEU A 214 -6.56 8.40 23.95
CA LEU A 214 -5.46 7.79 23.18
C LEU A 214 -5.89 6.51 22.45
N ALA A 215 -6.74 5.68 23.07
CA ALA A 215 -7.26 4.48 22.42
C ALA A 215 -8.13 4.80 21.19
N GLN A 216 -8.90 5.89 21.24
CA GLN A 216 -9.69 6.38 20.11
C GLN A 216 -8.80 6.89 18.98
N GLU A 217 -7.79 7.73 19.29
CA GLU A 217 -6.83 8.22 18.30
C GLU A 217 -6.07 7.07 17.61
N ILE A 218 -5.67 6.05 18.36
CA ILE A 218 -5.02 4.85 17.80
C ILE A 218 -5.98 4.12 16.84
N ALA A 219 -7.26 4.00 17.18
CA ALA A 219 -8.24 3.36 16.30
C ALA A 219 -8.42 4.14 14.98
N GLU A 220 -8.53 5.47 15.05
CA GLU A 220 -8.64 6.35 13.87
C GLU A 220 -7.39 6.29 12.98
N LEU A 221 -6.20 6.29 13.58
CA LEU A 221 -4.94 6.13 12.85
C LEU A 221 -4.86 4.77 12.16
N ASN A 222 -5.28 3.69 12.82
CA ASN A 222 -5.31 2.36 12.21
C ASN A 222 -6.28 2.29 11.03
N GLU A 223 -7.46 2.92 11.12
CA GLU A 223 -8.39 3.01 10.00
C GLU A 223 -7.78 3.78 8.81
N THR A 224 -7.06 4.88 9.10
CA THR A 224 -6.36 5.67 8.09
C THR A 224 -5.25 4.88 7.41
N ILE A 225 -4.46 4.13 8.17
CA ILE A 225 -3.41 3.24 7.64
C ILE A 225 -4.02 2.17 6.72
N ALA A 226 -5.15 1.58 7.10
CA ALA A 226 -5.83 0.59 6.27
C ALA A 226 -6.30 1.20 4.94
N LYS A 227 -6.89 2.40 4.96
CA LYS A 227 -7.30 3.13 3.74
C LYS A 227 -6.11 3.44 2.83
N LEU A 228 -5.02 3.99 3.38
CA LEU A 228 -3.82 4.32 2.61
C LEU A 228 -3.16 3.07 2.00
N THR A 229 -3.19 1.93 2.72
CA THR A 229 -2.67 0.66 2.21
C THR A 229 -3.50 0.17 1.01
N ALA A 230 -4.83 0.20 1.12
CA ALA A 230 -5.72 -0.18 0.03
C ALA A 230 -5.56 0.73 -1.20
N ASP A 231 -5.39 2.04 -1.00
CA ASP A 231 -5.18 2.98 -2.11
C ASP A 231 -3.82 2.80 -2.78
N LYS A 232 -2.77 2.46 -2.01
CA LYS A 232 -1.46 2.11 -2.55
C LYS A 232 -1.52 0.85 -3.43
N GLU A 233 -2.26 -0.18 -3.01
CA GLU A 233 -2.46 -1.39 -3.81
C GLU A 233 -3.22 -1.09 -5.11
N LYS A 234 -4.30 -0.32 -5.05
CA LYS A 234 -5.04 0.13 -6.25
C LYS A 234 -4.13 0.91 -7.20
N LEU A 235 -3.28 1.78 -6.67
CA LEU A 235 -2.34 2.56 -7.47
C LEU A 235 -1.27 1.66 -8.13
N ALA A 236 -0.77 0.65 -7.40
CA ALA A 236 0.17 -0.33 -7.94
C ALA A 236 -0.43 -1.11 -9.13
N VAL A 237 -1.69 -1.54 -9.02
CA VAL A 237 -2.40 -2.21 -10.14
C VAL A 237 -2.55 -1.28 -11.34
N LYS A 238 -2.95 -0.01 -11.12
CA LYS A 238 -3.04 0.99 -12.20
C LYS A 238 -1.69 1.21 -12.88
N TYR A 239 -0.61 1.29 -12.12
CA TYR A 239 0.73 1.47 -12.65
C TYR A 239 1.16 0.27 -13.52
N ALA A 240 0.90 -0.96 -13.06
CA ALA A 240 1.18 -2.16 -13.84
C ALA A 240 0.41 -2.17 -15.18
N ASN A 241 -0.88 -1.80 -15.17
CA ASN A 241 -1.68 -1.70 -16.40
C ASN A 241 -1.13 -0.63 -17.35
N ILE A 242 -0.79 0.56 -16.85
CA ILE A 242 -0.20 1.63 -17.68
C ILE A 242 1.14 1.18 -18.29
N SER A 243 1.97 0.45 -17.54
CA SER A 243 3.22 -0.11 -18.07
C SER A 243 2.95 -1.08 -19.21
N LYS A 244 1.96 -1.97 -19.05
CA LYS A 244 1.56 -2.91 -20.11
C LYS A 244 1.03 -2.18 -21.35
N ASP A 245 0.14 -1.22 -21.17
CA ASP A 245 -0.41 -0.44 -22.29
C ASP A 245 0.69 0.32 -23.05
N LYS A 246 1.70 0.80 -22.33
CA LYS A 246 2.88 1.45 -22.93
C LYS A 246 3.68 0.46 -23.80
N ASP A 247 3.89 -0.76 -23.32
CA ASP A 247 4.62 -1.80 -24.06
C ASP A 247 3.81 -2.22 -25.30
N ASP A 248 2.49 -2.42 -25.17
CA ASP A 248 1.58 -2.74 -26.28
C ASP A 248 1.58 -1.64 -27.36
N ILE A 249 1.61 -0.36 -26.95
CA ILE A 249 1.73 0.79 -27.87
C ILE A 249 3.10 0.80 -28.56
N ALA A 250 4.17 0.51 -27.83
CA ALA A 250 5.52 0.46 -28.39
C ALA A 250 5.63 -0.63 -29.47
N GLU A 251 5.07 -1.81 -29.23
CA GLU A 251 5.02 -2.91 -30.21
C GLU A 251 4.22 -2.52 -31.46
N LYS A 252 3.01 -1.95 -31.29
CA LYS A 252 2.19 -1.48 -32.42
C LYS A 252 2.90 -0.41 -33.24
N ASN A 253 3.59 0.52 -32.59
CA ASN A 253 4.36 1.55 -33.28
C ASN A 253 5.53 0.96 -34.08
N ALA A 254 6.24 -0.04 -33.53
CA ALA A 254 7.28 -0.74 -34.26
C ALA A 254 6.72 -1.43 -35.51
N GLY A 255 5.59 -2.15 -35.38
CA GLY A 255 4.92 -2.79 -36.51
C GLY A 255 4.42 -1.81 -37.58
N LEU A 256 3.88 -0.65 -37.16
CA LEU A 256 3.48 0.42 -38.09
C LEU A 256 4.68 1.01 -38.85
N MET A 257 5.81 1.22 -38.17
CA MET A 257 7.03 1.73 -38.81
C MET A 257 7.57 0.74 -39.84
N GLU A 258 7.55 -0.57 -39.55
CA GLU A 258 7.94 -1.61 -40.48
C GLU A 258 6.99 -1.68 -41.69
N ALA A 259 5.68 -1.71 -41.46
CA ALA A 259 4.68 -1.69 -42.53
C ALA A 259 4.81 -0.44 -43.42
N GLN A 260 5.09 0.72 -42.81
CA GLN A 260 5.35 1.96 -43.55
C GLN A 260 6.64 1.87 -44.39
N ALA A 261 7.70 1.28 -43.87
CA ALA A 261 8.95 1.08 -44.61
C ALA A 261 8.72 0.13 -45.82
N ILE A 262 8.02 -0.98 -45.62
CA ILE A 262 7.65 -1.93 -46.69
C ILE A 262 6.82 -1.21 -47.76
N SER A 263 5.79 -0.47 -47.36
CA SER A 263 4.94 0.28 -48.30
C SER A 263 5.74 1.30 -49.10
N LYS A 264 6.63 2.07 -48.46
CA LYS A 264 7.52 3.02 -49.15
C LYS A 264 8.42 2.32 -50.18
N HIS A 265 8.99 1.16 -49.83
CA HIS A 265 9.78 0.37 -50.76
C HIS A 265 8.95 -0.12 -51.95
N GLN A 266 7.72 -0.58 -51.71
CA GLN A 266 6.81 -1.05 -52.75
C GLN A 266 6.39 0.08 -53.71
N VAL A 267 6.04 1.25 -53.17
CA VAL A 267 5.73 2.45 -53.98
C VAL A 267 6.92 2.81 -54.86
N LYS A 268 8.13 2.89 -54.29
CA LYS A 268 9.34 3.21 -55.04
C LYS A 268 9.64 2.19 -56.15
N PHE A 269 9.41 0.91 -55.89
CA PHE A 269 9.55 -0.14 -56.91
C PHE A 269 8.55 0.04 -58.06
N LEU A 270 7.29 0.31 -57.75
CA LEU A 270 6.24 0.55 -58.75
C LEU A 270 6.50 1.84 -59.55
N GLU A 271 6.99 2.90 -58.91
CA GLU A 271 7.37 4.15 -59.58
C GLU A 271 8.49 3.92 -60.62
N VAL A 272 9.53 3.15 -60.26
CA VAL A 272 10.62 2.79 -61.19
C VAL A 272 10.09 1.95 -62.36
N ASN A 273 9.23 0.97 -62.09
CA ASN A 273 8.65 0.15 -63.16
C ASN A 273 7.76 0.98 -64.09
N ARG A 274 6.90 1.85 -63.54
CA ARG A 274 6.06 2.76 -64.31
C ARG A 274 6.89 3.70 -65.18
N ALA A 275 7.99 4.24 -64.65
CA ALA A 275 8.91 5.08 -65.42
C ALA A 275 9.54 4.29 -66.59
N ARG A 276 9.98 3.05 -66.33
CA ARG A 276 10.55 2.16 -67.36
C ARG A 276 9.55 1.81 -68.46
N GLU A 277 8.32 1.46 -68.09
CA GLU A 277 7.23 1.18 -69.04
C GLU A 277 6.87 2.41 -69.87
N SER A 278 6.79 3.58 -69.22
CA SER A 278 6.57 4.86 -69.91
C SER A 278 7.66 5.16 -70.92
N ASP A 279 8.94 5.01 -70.54
CA ASP A 279 10.08 5.23 -71.45
C ASP A 279 10.05 4.25 -72.63
N GLU A 280 9.72 2.99 -72.39
CA GLU A 280 9.58 1.99 -73.44
C GLU A 280 8.46 2.32 -74.43
N LEU A 281 7.29 2.72 -73.93
CA LEU A 281 6.20 3.19 -74.77
C LEU A 281 6.58 4.43 -75.58
N HIS A 282 7.33 5.38 -74.99
CA HIS A 282 7.83 6.55 -75.72
C HIS A 282 8.78 6.15 -76.85
N ARG A 283 9.70 5.18 -76.62
CA ARG A 283 10.59 4.66 -77.67
C ARG A 283 9.81 3.97 -78.80
N GLN A 284 8.84 3.13 -78.45
CA GLN A 284 7.98 2.45 -79.41
C GLN A 284 7.17 3.46 -80.24
N HIS A 285 6.54 4.44 -79.59
CA HIS A 285 5.80 5.50 -80.26
C HIS A 285 6.72 6.30 -81.20
N SER A 286 7.92 6.69 -80.76
CA SER A 286 8.89 7.39 -81.60
C SER A 286 9.29 6.58 -82.84
N THR A 287 9.52 5.26 -82.67
CA THR A 287 9.87 4.35 -83.76
C THR A 287 8.73 4.21 -84.77
N VAL A 288 7.49 4.05 -84.29
CA VAL A 288 6.29 4.00 -85.14
C VAL A 288 6.12 5.32 -85.90
N MET A 289 6.29 6.46 -85.22
CA MET A 289 6.20 7.77 -85.85
C MET A 289 7.28 7.96 -86.92
N ALA A 290 8.52 7.56 -86.65
CA ALA A 290 9.60 7.61 -87.64
C ALA A 290 9.25 6.77 -88.89
N ARG A 291 8.77 5.54 -88.71
CA ARG A 291 8.31 4.68 -89.82
C ARG A 291 7.15 5.31 -90.59
N ALA A 292 6.19 5.91 -89.89
CA ALA A 292 5.06 6.60 -90.51
C ALA A 292 5.52 7.82 -91.33
N TYR A 293 6.48 8.60 -90.81
CA TYR A 293 7.07 9.72 -91.53
C TYR A 293 7.84 9.26 -92.78
N ASP A 294 8.63 8.20 -92.69
CA ASP A 294 9.35 7.63 -93.83
C ASP A 294 8.39 7.10 -94.90
N ALA A 295 7.37 6.34 -94.49
CA ALA A 295 6.32 5.84 -95.39
C ALA A 295 5.57 7.00 -96.08
N LYS A 296 5.23 8.06 -95.34
CA LYS A 296 4.64 9.27 -95.90
C LYS A 296 5.56 9.92 -96.94
N ARG A 297 6.86 10.03 -96.65
CA ARG A 297 7.85 10.59 -97.58
C ARG A 297 8.00 9.76 -98.85
N GLN A 298 8.04 8.43 -98.72
CA GLN A 298 8.07 7.50 -99.86
C GLN A 298 6.83 7.64 -100.73
N LEU A 299 5.64 7.69 -100.11
CA LEU A 299 4.38 7.91 -100.84
C LEU A 299 4.40 9.26 -101.57
N GLN A 300 4.86 10.31 -100.91
CA GLN A 300 4.97 11.64 -101.54
C GLN A 300 5.96 11.66 -102.70
N GLN A 301 7.12 11.01 -102.58
CA GLN A 301 8.07 10.84 -103.68
C GLN A 301 7.47 10.03 -104.84
N SER A 302 6.75 8.95 -104.56
CA SER A 302 6.07 8.16 -105.59
C SER A 302 5.01 8.99 -106.30
N LEU A 303 4.30 9.86 -105.59
CA LEU A 303 3.33 10.79 -106.14
C LEU A 303 4.01 11.84 -107.05
N GLU A 304 5.13 12.42 -106.63
CA GLU A 304 5.91 13.37 -107.44
C GLU A 304 6.53 12.71 -108.68
N GLN A 305 7.02 11.47 -108.56
CA GLN A 305 7.50 10.67 -109.70
C GLN A 305 6.39 10.40 -110.70
N LEU A 306 5.19 10.03 -110.23
CA LEU A 306 4.02 9.85 -111.09
C LEU A 306 3.62 11.19 -111.74
N GLN A 307 3.60 12.30 -111.00
CA GLN A 307 3.27 13.61 -111.55
C GLN A 307 4.29 14.10 -112.61
N SER A 308 5.59 13.83 -112.41
CA SER A 308 6.66 14.24 -113.33
C SER A 308 6.80 13.33 -114.55
N ALA A 309 6.51 12.04 -114.42
CA ALA A 309 6.54 11.09 -115.53
C ALA A 309 5.46 11.37 -116.59
N ILE A 310 4.52 12.26 -116.29
CA ILE A 310 3.35 12.46 -117.12
C ILE A 310 3.14 13.95 -117.41
N VAL A 311 4.08 14.48 -118.18
CA VAL A 311 3.83 15.67 -118.98
C VAL A 311 3.30 15.18 -120.33
N LEU A 312 1.98 15.17 -120.49
CA LEU A 312 1.35 14.91 -121.79
C LEU A 312 1.65 16.07 -122.76
N PRO A 313 2.05 15.79 -124.01
CA PRO A 313 2.03 16.80 -125.06
C PRO A 313 0.60 17.34 -125.18
N ALA A 314 0.46 18.66 -125.19
CA ALA A 314 -0.84 19.33 -125.27
C ALA A 314 -1.70 18.87 -126.47
N SER A 315 -1.11 18.22 -127.49
CA SER A 315 -1.76 17.69 -128.69
C SER A 315 -2.78 16.58 -128.43
N PHE A 316 -2.75 15.87 -127.30
CA PHE A 316 -3.62 14.69 -127.08
C PHE A 316 -4.87 14.94 -126.23
N ILE A 317 -5.04 16.15 -125.70
CA ILE A 317 -6.30 16.55 -125.07
C ILE A 317 -7.25 17.02 -126.19
N PRO A 318 -8.41 16.36 -126.41
CA PRO A 318 -9.40 16.82 -127.37
C PRO A 318 -9.70 18.30 -127.13
N VAL A 319 -9.73 19.11 -128.18
CA VAL A 319 -9.83 20.59 -128.07
C VAL A 319 -10.98 21.02 -127.14
N ALA A 320 -12.10 20.30 -127.17
CA ALA A 320 -13.26 20.53 -126.28
C ALA A 320 -12.96 20.35 -124.78
N VAL A 321 -12.11 19.38 -124.41
CA VAL A 321 -11.68 19.15 -123.02
C VAL A 321 -10.67 20.23 -122.60
N ARG A 322 -9.82 20.69 -123.53
CA ARG A 322 -8.82 21.74 -123.28
C ARG A 322 -9.47 23.10 -123.02
N ASP A 323 -10.46 23.49 -123.81
CA ASP A 323 -11.23 24.72 -123.64
C ASP A 323 -12.00 24.74 -122.32
N HIS A 324 -12.59 23.62 -121.92
CA HIS A 324 -13.29 23.53 -120.63
C HIS A 324 -12.33 23.49 -119.43
N ALA A 325 -11.15 22.86 -119.55
CA ALA A 325 -10.10 22.93 -118.53
C ALA A 325 -9.58 24.36 -118.31
N GLN A 326 -9.43 25.14 -119.37
CA GLN A 326 -9.01 26.54 -119.28
C GLN A 326 -10.10 27.44 -118.67
N ARG A 327 -11.37 27.25 -119.05
CA ARG A 327 -12.50 27.95 -118.39
C ARG A 327 -12.63 27.59 -116.92
N LEU A 328 -12.38 26.33 -116.56
CA LEU A 328 -12.34 25.88 -115.19
C LEU A 328 -11.25 26.59 -114.38
N ARG A 329 -10.04 26.71 -114.93
CA ARG A 329 -8.93 27.46 -114.28
C ARG A 329 -9.23 28.95 -114.15
N ALA A 330 -9.93 29.55 -115.11
CA ALA A 330 -10.25 30.98 -115.09
C ALA A 330 -11.38 31.34 -114.12
N THR A 331 -12.35 30.45 -113.88
CA THR A 331 -13.58 30.77 -113.12
C THR A 331 -13.74 29.99 -111.82
N GLY A 332 -13.15 28.80 -111.70
CA GLY A 332 -13.18 27.96 -110.49
C GLY A 332 -14.57 27.47 -110.04
N SER A 333 -15.65 27.77 -110.76
CA SER A 333 -17.02 27.50 -110.30
C SER A 333 -17.38 26.00 -110.31
N GLU A 334 -18.24 25.58 -109.39
CA GLU A 334 -18.74 24.20 -109.32
C GLU A 334 -19.45 23.77 -110.62
N GLU A 335 -20.12 24.71 -111.30
CA GLU A 335 -20.76 24.45 -112.58
C GLU A 335 -19.75 24.17 -113.69
N ALA A 336 -18.61 24.88 -113.69
CA ALA A 336 -17.51 24.61 -114.61
C ALA A 336 -16.86 23.25 -114.32
N LYS A 337 -16.76 22.84 -113.05
CA LYS A 337 -16.24 21.50 -112.66
C LYS A 337 -17.14 20.40 -113.21
N LEU A 338 -18.45 20.55 -113.06
CA LEU A 338 -19.43 19.57 -113.53
C LEU A 338 -19.43 19.45 -115.07
N LYS A 339 -19.39 20.58 -115.78
CA LYS A 339 -19.30 20.63 -117.26
C LYS A 339 -18.00 20.02 -117.77
N PHE A 340 -16.88 20.28 -117.11
CA PHE A 340 -15.60 19.64 -117.44
C PHE A 340 -15.68 18.12 -117.26
N LYS A 341 -16.21 17.64 -116.11
CA LYS A 341 -16.38 16.21 -115.82
C LYS A 341 -17.25 15.50 -116.87
N HIS A 342 -18.41 16.09 -117.23
CA HIS A 342 -19.27 15.54 -118.29
C HIS A 342 -18.59 15.50 -119.66
N THR A 343 -17.76 16.48 -119.98
CA THR A 343 -17.05 16.53 -121.26
C THR A 343 -15.94 15.48 -121.32
N CYS A 344 -15.20 15.27 -120.23
CA CYS A 344 -14.22 14.18 -120.11
C CYS A 344 -14.87 12.80 -120.28
N VAL A 345 -16.01 12.56 -119.61
CA VAL A 345 -16.75 11.29 -119.72
C VAL A 345 -17.26 11.07 -121.17
N ARG A 346 -17.81 12.11 -121.80
CA ARG A 346 -18.30 12.03 -123.19
C ARG A 346 -17.17 11.81 -124.19
N ALA A 347 -15.99 12.41 -123.96
CA ALA A 347 -14.81 12.17 -124.77
C ALA A 347 -14.31 10.72 -124.60
N ALA A 348 -14.29 10.19 -123.37
CA ALA A 348 -13.90 8.82 -123.08
C ALA A 348 -14.83 7.77 -123.72
N MET A 349 -16.15 8.03 -123.77
CA MET A 349 -17.12 7.12 -124.41
C MET A 349 -17.03 7.06 -125.94
N LYS A 350 -16.39 8.05 -126.60
CA LYS A 350 -16.19 8.06 -128.07
C LYS A 350 -14.86 7.48 -128.52
N VAL A 351 -13.99 7.08 -127.58
CA VAL A 351 -12.72 6.43 -127.93
C VAL A 351 -13.04 4.98 -128.28
N ASP A 352 -12.78 4.60 -129.53
CA ASP A 352 -12.97 3.25 -130.04
C ASP A 352 -12.32 2.22 -129.10
N ARG A 353 -13.07 1.19 -128.69
CA ARG A 353 -12.61 0.14 -127.77
C ARG A 353 -11.35 -0.54 -128.27
N VAL A 354 -11.17 -0.63 -129.59
CA VAL A 354 -9.96 -1.19 -130.20
C VAL A 354 -8.75 -0.25 -130.03
N ALA A 355 -8.97 1.06 -130.16
CA ALA A 355 -7.94 2.08 -129.91
C ALA A 355 -7.57 2.14 -128.42
N LEU A 356 -8.54 1.99 -127.51
CA LEU A 356 -8.30 1.98 -126.07
C LEU A 356 -7.54 0.72 -125.62
N LYS A 357 -7.86 -0.45 -126.19
CA LYS A 357 -7.14 -1.71 -125.94
C LYS A 357 -5.72 -1.66 -126.51
N GLY A 358 -5.54 -1.06 -127.69
CA GLY A 358 -4.22 -0.77 -128.26
C GLY A 358 -3.40 0.20 -127.40
N MET A 359 -4.03 1.23 -126.83
CA MET A 359 -3.40 2.15 -125.86
C MET A 359 -2.97 1.43 -124.57
N LEU A 360 -3.85 0.62 -123.97
CA LEU A 360 -3.54 -0.12 -122.74
C LEU A 360 -2.38 -1.10 -122.94
N LEU A 361 -2.35 -1.81 -124.07
CA LEU A 361 -1.25 -2.71 -124.43
C LEU A 361 0.07 -1.96 -124.70
N ARG A 362 0.02 -0.77 -125.33
CA ARG A 362 1.22 0.07 -125.53
C ARG A 362 1.75 0.70 -124.25
N VAL A 363 0.88 1.04 -123.31
CA VAL A 363 1.26 1.50 -121.96
C VAL A 363 1.86 0.36 -121.14
N GLN A 364 1.28 -0.86 -121.19
CA GLN A 364 1.85 -2.06 -120.55
C GLN A 364 3.20 -2.47 -121.14
N ALA A 365 3.39 -2.31 -122.46
CA ALA A 365 4.65 -2.59 -123.15
C ALA A 365 5.71 -1.48 -122.98
N GLY A 366 5.40 -0.39 -122.25
CA GLY A 366 6.32 0.72 -122.02
C GLY A 366 6.62 1.59 -123.24
N VAL A 367 5.85 1.45 -124.31
CA VAL A 367 6.05 2.16 -125.60
C VAL A 367 5.45 3.58 -125.56
N ASP A 368 4.36 3.79 -124.82
CA ASP A 368 3.72 5.10 -124.64
C ASP A 368 3.67 5.46 -123.14
N LYS A 369 4.46 6.47 -122.73
CA LYS A 369 4.62 6.91 -121.33
C LYS A 369 3.61 7.97 -120.87
N GLY A 370 2.32 7.85 -121.19
CA GLY A 370 1.40 9.00 -121.06
C GLY A 370 -0.02 8.72 -120.60
N VAL A 371 -0.26 8.55 -119.29
CA VAL A 371 -1.59 8.72 -118.66
C VAL A 371 -1.46 9.16 -117.19
N VAL A 372 -1.93 10.38 -116.81
CA VAL A 372 -2.10 10.81 -115.39
C VAL A 372 -3.52 10.50 -115.00
N PHE A 373 -3.67 9.72 -113.95
CA PHE A 373 -4.84 9.78 -113.10
C PHE A 373 -4.52 10.69 -111.92
N GLN A 374 -5.35 11.70 -111.66
CA GLN A 374 -5.03 12.73 -110.64
C GLN A 374 -5.10 12.17 -109.22
N SER A 375 -5.66 10.96 -109.06
CA SER A 375 -5.57 10.18 -107.82
C SER A 375 -5.63 8.68 -108.11
N LEU A 376 -5.01 7.87 -107.24
CA LEU A 376 -5.13 6.41 -107.25
C LEU A 376 -6.61 5.96 -107.15
N THR A 377 -7.47 6.79 -106.53
CA THR A 377 -8.93 6.61 -106.48
C THR A 377 -9.62 6.74 -107.85
N GLU A 378 -9.12 7.58 -108.76
CA GLU A 378 -9.64 7.66 -110.14
C GLU A 378 -9.22 6.45 -110.98
N VAL A 379 -7.99 5.94 -110.79
CA VAL A 379 -7.55 4.68 -111.42
C VAL A 379 -8.46 3.54 -110.95
N HIS A 380 -8.62 3.38 -109.63
CA HIS A 380 -9.47 2.32 -109.07
C HIS A 380 -10.93 2.45 -109.52
N GLY A 381 -11.47 3.67 -109.60
CA GLY A 381 -12.81 3.92 -110.12
C GLY A 381 -12.96 3.54 -111.60
N MET A 382 -11.97 3.83 -112.44
CA MET A 382 -11.98 3.41 -113.85
C MET A 382 -11.75 1.92 -114.03
N THR A 383 -10.88 1.29 -113.25
CA THR A 383 -10.67 -0.17 -113.28
C THR A 383 -11.92 -0.91 -112.83
N HIS A 384 -12.64 -0.39 -111.82
CA HIS A 384 -13.92 -0.94 -111.37
C HIS A 384 -15.02 -0.79 -112.43
N LEU A 385 -15.10 0.37 -113.11
CA LEU A 385 -16.02 0.61 -114.22
C LEU A 385 -15.71 -0.28 -115.45
N LEU A 386 -14.42 -0.51 -115.75
CA LEU A 386 -14.01 -1.39 -116.83
C LEU A 386 -14.26 -2.87 -116.49
N ARG A 387 -14.04 -3.28 -115.24
CA ARG A 387 -14.34 -4.64 -114.74
C ARG A 387 -15.85 -4.93 -114.72
N GLN A 388 -16.69 -3.95 -114.38
CA GLN A 388 -18.15 -4.10 -114.44
C GLN A 388 -18.72 -4.06 -115.87
N GLY A 389 -17.95 -3.57 -116.86
CA GLY A 389 -18.37 -3.49 -118.26
C GLY A 389 -17.84 -4.61 -119.17
N LEU A 390 -17.03 -5.53 -118.63
CA LEU A 390 -16.47 -6.70 -119.32
C LEU A 390 -17.16 -7.97 -118.80
N PRO A 391 -17.95 -8.71 -119.62
CA PRO A 391 -18.43 -10.02 -119.23
C PRO A 391 -17.23 -10.98 -119.11
N THR A 392 -17.11 -11.65 -117.97
CA THR A 392 -16.13 -12.70 -117.69
C THR A 392 -16.42 -13.92 -118.56
N LEU A 393 -15.61 -14.12 -119.60
CA LEU A 393 -15.58 -15.32 -120.46
C LEU A 393 -15.04 -16.58 -119.74
N GLY A 394 -15.01 -16.61 -118.41
CA GLY A 394 -14.46 -17.71 -117.61
C GLY A 394 -15.49 -18.47 -116.75
N GLU A 395 -16.75 -18.04 -116.68
CA GLU A 395 -17.77 -18.70 -115.84
C GLU A 395 -18.58 -19.80 -116.57
N GLN A 396 -18.16 -20.20 -117.78
CA GLN A 396 -18.78 -21.31 -118.53
C GLN A 396 -17.90 -22.56 -118.70
N GLU A 397 -16.62 -22.55 -118.32
CA GLU A 397 -15.74 -23.73 -118.48
C GLU A 397 -15.34 -24.43 -117.15
N GLU A 398 -15.28 -23.76 -116.01
CA GLU A 398 -14.90 -24.42 -114.73
C GLU A 398 -16.08 -25.11 -114.00
N LYS A 399 -17.31 -25.06 -114.52
CA LYS A 399 -18.45 -25.83 -113.98
C LYS A 399 -18.59 -27.25 -114.55
N GLU A 400 -17.72 -27.66 -115.47
CA GLU A 400 -17.67 -29.05 -115.96
C GLU A 400 -16.53 -29.87 -115.36
N GLU A 401 -15.45 -29.27 -114.82
CA GLU A 401 -14.32 -30.03 -114.26
C GLU A 401 -14.41 -30.32 -112.73
N GLU A 402 -15.15 -29.54 -111.93
CA GLU A 402 -15.38 -29.91 -110.51
C GLU A 402 -16.45 -31.01 -110.33
N LYS A 403 -17.07 -31.47 -111.42
CA LYS A 403 -17.92 -32.67 -111.40
C LYS A 403 -17.13 -33.99 -111.47
N GLU A 404 -15.81 -33.92 -111.70
CA GLU A 404 -14.93 -35.09 -111.77
C GLU A 404 -14.05 -35.29 -110.51
N GLN A 405 -13.99 -34.33 -109.58
CA GLN A 405 -13.20 -34.49 -108.33
C GLN A 405 -14.01 -35.02 -107.12
N ASP A 406 -15.35 -34.96 -107.16
CA ASP A 406 -16.21 -35.51 -106.10
C ASP A 406 -16.40 -37.05 -106.20
N GLU A 407 -15.89 -37.73 -107.24
CA GLU A 407 -15.92 -39.20 -107.36
C GLU A 407 -14.64 -39.91 -106.87
N GLU A 408 -13.54 -39.18 -106.59
CA GLU A 408 -12.28 -39.79 -106.12
C GLU A 408 -12.13 -39.79 -104.58
N GLU A 409 -12.96 -39.04 -103.84
CA GLU A 409 -12.95 -38.98 -102.36
C GLU A 409 -13.88 -40.00 -101.66
N GLN A 410 -14.48 -40.96 -102.41
CA GLN A 410 -15.29 -42.06 -101.84
C GLN A 410 -14.60 -43.44 -101.87
N SER A 411 -13.30 -43.50 -102.17
CA SER A 411 -12.55 -44.75 -102.15
C SER A 411 -11.10 -44.59 -101.68
N GLU A 412 -10.88 -44.15 -100.44
CA GLU A 412 -9.73 -44.54 -99.61
C GLU A 412 -9.98 -44.41 -98.11
#